data_AF-A0A3A2ZI37-F1
#
_entry.id   AF-A0A3A2ZI37-F1
#
_cell.length_a   1.000
_cell.length_b   1.000
_cell.length_c   1.000
_cell.angle_alpha   90.00
_cell.angle_beta   90.00
_cell.angle_gamma   90.00
#
_symmetry.space_group_name_H-M   'P 1'
#
loop_
_entity.id
_entity.type
_entity.pdbx_description
1 polymer ?
#
loop_
_entity_poly.entity_id
_entity_poly.type
_entity_poly.pdbx_seq_one_letter_code
_entity_poly.pdbx_strand_id
1 'polypeptide(L)'
;MEDLQEVEHVVRKDPKVIEQCEIVGIPSEDMHKVYCDPWTIGYDERFGNSVRLQQALMYYRPSVDDSQYTYPLDFCPIYNAETKKIIHIDVPP
;
A
#
# COMPACT_ATOMS: atom_id res chain seq x y z
N MET A 1 5.75 -4.48 15.35
CA MET A 1 6.08 -5.36 14.21
C MET A 1 4.82 -5.98 13.64
N GLU A 2 3.88 -6.45 14.47
CA GLU A 2 2.57 -6.99 14.05
C GLU A 2 1.73 -6.00 13.21
N ASP A 3 1.58 -4.74 13.65
CA ASP A 3 0.83 -3.72 12.88
C ASP A 3 1.37 -3.48 11.45
N LEU A 4 2.69 -3.63 11.25
CA LEU A 4 3.33 -3.38 9.95
C LEU A 4 3.09 -4.54 8.97
N GLN A 5 3.00 -5.77 9.47
CA GLN A 5 2.67 -6.93 8.63
C GLN A 5 1.20 -6.92 8.20
N GLU A 6 0.33 -6.29 8.99
CA GLU A 6 -1.10 -6.19 8.67
C GLU A 6 -1.37 -5.32 7.44
N VAL A 7 -0.64 -4.21 7.26
CA VAL A 7 -0.83 -3.32 6.10
C VAL A 7 -0.59 -4.04 4.78
N GLU A 8 0.53 -4.78 4.66
CA GLU A 8 0.86 -5.54 3.44
C GLU A 8 -0.22 -6.58 3.12
N HIS A 9 -0.77 -7.23 4.16
CA HIS A 9 -1.86 -8.18 4.00
C HIS A 9 -3.16 -7.52 3.50
N VAL A 10 -3.47 -6.34 4.02
CA VAL A 10 -4.68 -5.59 3.67
C VAL A 10 -4.58 -5.01 2.27
N VAL A 11 -3.46 -4.39 1.88
CA VAL A 11 -3.28 -3.81 0.53
C VAL A 11 -3.39 -4.88 -0.55
N ARG A 12 -2.85 -6.10 -0.33
CA ARG A 12 -2.95 -7.21 -1.30
C ARG A 12 -4.37 -7.72 -1.54
N LYS A 13 -5.30 -7.40 -0.64
CA LYS A 13 -6.70 -7.87 -0.69
C LYS A 13 -7.70 -6.74 -0.94
N ASP A 14 -7.25 -5.49 -0.90
CA ASP A 14 -8.14 -4.35 -1.10
C ASP A 14 -8.48 -4.22 -2.60
N PRO A 15 -9.77 -4.25 -2.97
CA PRO A 15 -10.17 -4.22 -4.39
C PRO A 15 -9.70 -2.97 -5.13
N LYS A 16 -9.59 -1.82 -4.46
CA LYS A 16 -9.14 -0.57 -5.11
C LYS A 16 -7.64 -0.58 -5.32
N VAL A 17 -6.87 -1.16 -4.39
CA VAL A 17 -5.43 -1.35 -4.58
C VAL A 17 -5.16 -2.33 -5.72
N ILE A 18 -5.91 -3.43 -5.81
CA ILE A 18 -5.81 -4.39 -6.90
C ILE A 18 -6.11 -3.71 -8.25
N GLU A 19 -7.15 -2.89 -8.31
CA GLU A 19 -7.48 -2.10 -9.52
C GLU A 19 -6.32 -1.19 -9.94
N GLN A 20 -5.66 -0.50 -9.00
CA GLN A 20 -4.47 0.30 -9.31
C GLN A 20 -3.30 -0.56 -9.82
N CYS A 21 -3.06 -1.73 -9.23
CA CYS A 21 -2.07 -2.68 -9.72
C CYS A 21 -2.36 -3.12 -11.16
N GLU A 22 -3.62 -3.43 -11.49
CA GLU A 22 -4.02 -3.83 -12.84
C GLU A 22 -3.82 -2.71 -13.87
N ILE A 23 -4.10 -1.45 -13.48
CA ILE A 23 -3.87 -0.26 -14.33
C ILE A 23 -2.39 -0.14 -14.72
N VAL A 24 -1.47 -0.43 -13.80
CA VAL A 24 -0.02 -0.38 -14.05
C VAL A 24 0.56 -1.67 -14.63
N GLY A 25 -0.31 -2.64 -14.97
CA GLY A 25 0.07 -3.87 -15.68
C GLY A 25 0.45 -5.05 -14.78
N ILE A 26 0.10 -5.02 -13.49
CA ILE A 26 0.27 -6.16 -12.57
C ILE A 26 -1.09 -6.88 -12.45
N PRO A 27 -1.20 -8.13 -12.94
CA PRO A 27 -2.46 -8.85 -12.90
C PRO A 27 -2.83 -9.24 -11.46
N SER A 28 -4.12 -9.38 -11.18
CA SER A 28 -4.62 -9.64 -9.81
C SER A 28 -4.15 -10.97 -9.22
N GLU A 29 -3.79 -11.97 -10.04
CA GLU A 29 -3.13 -13.20 -9.59
C GLU A 29 -1.70 -12.97 -9.03
N ASP A 30 -1.04 -11.88 -9.45
CA ASP A 30 0.35 -11.56 -9.08
C ASP A 30 0.45 -10.65 -7.86
N MET A 31 -0.64 -10.41 -7.12
CA MET A 31 -0.60 -9.60 -5.89
C MET A 31 0.36 -10.14 -4.81
N HIS A 32 0.72 -11.43 -4.87
CA HIS A 32 1.76 -12.01 -4.01
C HIS A 32 3.16 -11.42 -4.25
N LYS A 33 3.39 -10.79 -5.41
CA LYS A 33 4.62 -10.07 -5.79
C LYS A 33 4.56 -8.58 -5.49
N VAL A 34 3.41 -8.07 -5.03
CA VAL A 34 3.24 -6.67 -4.62
C VAL A 34 3.60 -6.57 -3.15
N TYR A 35 4.48 -5.65 -2.80
CA TYR A 35 4.94 -5.41 -1.42
C TYR A 35 4.68 -3.96 -1.07
N CYS A 36 4.70 -3.66 0.23
CA CYS A 36 4.72 -2.28 0.66
C CYS A 36 5.57 -2.08 1.92
N ASP A 37 6.18 -0.92 2.02
CA ASP A 37 6.72 -0.46 3.29
C ASP A 37 5.69 0.45 3.97
N PRO A 38 5.09 0.03 5.09
CA PRO A 38 4.13 0.86 5.82
C PRO A 38 4.85 1.89 6.68
N TRP A 39 4.60 3.16 6.38
CA TRP A 39 5.11 4.29 7.14
C TRP A 39 3.97 4.97 7.89
N THR A 40 4.29 5.66 8.99
CA THR A 40 3.33 6.65 9.51
C THR A 40 2.98 7.63 8.40
N ILE A 41 1.73 8.08 8.33
CA ILE A 41 1.36 9.15 7.38
C ILE A 41 2.14 10.45 7.68
N GLY A 42 2.75 10.55 8.87
CA GLY A 42 3.43 11.74 9.34
C GLY A 42 2.38 12.79 9.70
N TYR A 43 2.04 13.63 8.74
CA TYR A 43 0.95 14.60 8.85
C TYR A 43 0.27 14.77 7.50
N ASP A 44 -1.06 14.69 7.51
CA ASP A 44 -1.91 14.90 6.35
C ASP A 44 -3.11 15.75 6.79
N GLU A 45 -3.25 16.94 6.19
CA GLU A 45 -4.29 17.90 6.56
C GLU A 45 -5.71 17.38 6.34
N ARG A 46 -5.88 16.38 5.44
CA ARG A 46 -7.17 15.76 5.15
C ARG A 46 -7.71 14.96 6.34
N PHE A 47 -6.83 14.47 7.22
CA PHE A 47 -7.17 13.55 8.30
C PHE A 47 -6.81 14.06 9.70
N GLY A 48 -5.96 15.09 9.79
CA GLY A 48 -5.54 15.66 11.06
C GLY A 48 -4.73 14.67 11.92
N ASN A 49 -4.94 14.68 13.24
CA ASN A 49 -4.17 13.89 14.21
C ASN A 49 -5.05 13.01 15.12
N SER A 50 -6.36 12.93 14.86
CA SER A 50 -7.30 12.17 15.69
C SER A 50 -7.42 10.70 15.29
N VAL A 51 -6.80 10.30 14.17
CA VAL A 51 -6.88 8.94 13.62
C VAL A 51 -5.46 8.41 13.38
N ARG A 52 -5.20 7.16 13.78
CA ARG A 52 -3.91 6.51 13.52
C ARG A 52 -3.84 5.98 12.08
N LEU A 53 -3.13 6.70 11.22
CA LEU A 53 -2.98 6.38 9.79
C LEU A 53 -1.56 5.98 9.42
N GLN A 54 -1.48 5.11 8.41
CA GLN A 54 -0.25 4.71 7.75
C GLN A 54 -0.39 4.94 6.25
N GLN A 55 0.73 5.26 5.60
CA GLN A 55 0.85 5.32 4.15
C GLN A 55 1.67 4.10 3.70
N ALA A 56 1.20 3.39 2.68
CA ALA A 56 1.86 2.21 2.15
C ALA A 56 2.68 2.61 0.91
N LEU A 57 4.01 2.62 1.05
CA LEU A 57 4.89 2.85 -0.08
C LEU A 57 4.96 1.55 -0.90
N MET A 58 4.39 1.57 -2.10
CA MET A 58 4.12 0.36 -2.88
C MET A 58 5.30 -0.02 -3.79
N TYR A 59 5.58 -1.32 -3.88
CA TYR A 59 6.64 -1.88 -4.71
C TYR A 59 6.21 -3.20 -5.36
N TYR A 60 6.91 -3.58 -6.43
CA TYR A 60 6.80 -4.89 -7.05
C TYR A 60 8.10 -5.68 -6.91
N ARG A 61 8.02 -7.00 -6.78
CA ARG A 61 9.20 -7.89 -6.83
C ARG A 61 8.98 -8.97 -7.89
N PRO A 62 9.68 -8.93 -9.03
CA PRO A 62 9.58 -9.98 -10.05
C PRO A 62 9.94 -11.37 -9.49
N SER A 63 10.96 -11.42 -8.62
CA SER A 63 11.37 -12.58 -7.84
C SER A 63 11.42 -12.24 -6.34
N VAL A 64 11.23 -13.23 -5.47
CA VAL A 64 11.27 -13.05 -4.00
C VAL A 64 12.59 -12.48 -3.49
N ASP A 65 13.69 -12.78 -4.20
CA ASP A 65 15.05 -12.37 -3.85
C ASP A 65 15.42 -10.98 -4.41
N ASP A 66 14.55 -10.37 -5.21
CA ASP A 66 14.80 -9.05 -5.78
C ASP A 66 14.65 -7.94 -4.73
N SER A 67 15.48 -6.91 -4.87
CA SER A 67 15.29 -5.66 -4.13
C SER A 67 14.04 -4.94 -4.65
N GLN A 68 12.99 -4.90 -3.84
CA GLN A 68 11.74 -4.21 -4.19
C GLN A 68 11.92 -2.73 -4.54
N TYR A 69 12.94 -2.10 -3.97
CA TYR A 69 13.25 -0.68 -4.18
C TYR A 69 13.68 -0.35 -5.61
N THR A 70 13.94 -1.38 -6.44
CA THR A 70 14.19 -1.21 -7.87
C THR A 70 12.90 -1.02 -8.68
N TYR A 71 11.73 -1.38 -8.11
CA TYR A 71 10.44 -1.35 -8.80
C TYR A 71 9.35 -0.66 -7.94
N PRO A 72 9.44 0.65 -7.71
CA PRO A 72 8.37 1.40 -7.06
C PRO A 72 7.11 1.44 -7.92
N LEU A 73 5.95 1.42 -7.29
CA LEU A 73 4.67 1.71 -7.94
C LEU A 73 4.31 3.19 -7.74
N ASP A 74 3.45 3.70 -8.61
CA ASP A 74 3.14 5.12 -8.71
C ASP A 74 1.95 5.56 -7.85
N PHE A 75 1.45 4.73 -6.93
CA PHE A 75 0.34 5.09 -6.04
C PHE A 75 0.64 4.75 -4.58
N CYS A 76 -0.03 5.44 -3.65
CA CYS A 76 0.20 5.32 -2.21
C CYS A 76 -1.12 5.12 -1.44
N PRO A 77 -1.46 3.88 -1.03
CA PRO A 77 -2.64 3.61 -0.21
C PRO A 77 -2.51 4.17 1.21
N ILE A 78 -3.60 4.74 1.72
CA ILE A 78 -3.71 5.23 3.09
C ILE A 78 -4.52 4.23 3.91
N TYR A 79 -3.87 3.63 4.90
CA TYR A 79 -4.41 2.62 5.79
C TYR A 79 -4.79 3.22 7.15
N ASN A 80 -5.97 2.87 7.65
CA ASN A 80 -6.43 3.22 8.99
C ASN A 80 -6.21 2.03 9.94
N ALA A 81 -5.34 2.22 10.94
CA ALA A 81 -4.91 1.16 11.85
C ALA A 81 -5.99 0.70 12.84
N GLU A 82 -7.00 1.53 13.11
CA GLU A 82 -8.11 1.19 14.01
C GLU A 82 -9.17 0.34 13.29
N THR A 83 -9.54 0.75 12.08
CA THR A 83 -10.58 0.08 11.27
C THR A 83 -10.04 -1.03 10.39
N LYS A 84 -8.71 -1.10 10.22
CA LYS A 84 -7.98 -2.07 9.42
C LYS A 84 -8.37 -2.06 7.94
N LYS A 85 -8.48 -0.85 7.37
CA LYS A 85 -8.98 -0.62 6.00
C LYS A 85 -8.17 0.42 5.26
N ILE A 86 -8.11 0.27 3.94
CA ILE A 86 -7.68 1.35 3.04
C ILE A 86 -8.81 2.38 2.95
N ILE A 87 -8.51 3.62 3.28
CA ILE A 87 -9.49 4.73 3.31
C ILE A 87 -9.30 5.69 2.13
N HIS A 88 -8.11 5.71 1.54
CA HIS A 88 -7.76 6.56 0.41
C HIS A 88 -6.61 5.93 -0.38
N ILE A 89 -6.43 6.32 -1.64
CA ILE A 89 -5.26 5.99 -2.44
C ILE A 89 -4.82 7.26 -3.15
N ASP A 90 -3.61 7.72 -2.85
CA ASP A 90 -3.00 8.84 -3.56
C ASP A 90 -2.43 8.35 -4.89
N VAL A 91 -2.89 8.93 -5.99
CA VAL A 91 -2.39 8.70 -7.35
C VAL A 91 -1.89 10.05 -7.89
N PRO A 92 -0.61 10.18 -8.28
CA PRO A 92 -0.06 11.37 -8.90
C PRO A 92 -0.84 11.76 -10.18
N PRO A 93 -0.91 13.05 -10.50
CA PRO A 93 -1.57 13.54 -11.71
C PRO A 93 -0.83 13.18 -13.00
#